data_AF-A0A0V0SXM3-F1
#
_entry.id   AF-A0A0V0SXM3-F1
#
_cell.length_a   1.000
_cell.length_b   1.000
_cell.length_c   1.000
_cell.angle_alpha   90.00
_cell.angle_beta   90.00
_cell.angle_gamma   90.00
#
_symmetry.space_group_name_H-M   'P 1'
#
loop_
_entity.id
_entity.type
_entity.pdbx_description
1 polymer ?
#
loop_
_entity_poly.entity_id
_entity_poly.type
_entity_poly.pdbx_seq_one_letter_code
_entity_poly.pdbx_strand_id
1 'polypeptide(L)'
;LIPAIQGYFPNARAVHRIAGELGLKTRYRQHEETRRKIRMLLATAFLPVPHVNTGVSLLEAGTTGTLAALFQYFRQEWMTDERLPLWNVHNVNIRTNNHLEGWHNRLNRKAGKSHNGLYELLQLLIAEQGNATVGDLRRVNKVYAQKQRQVARYTGEYTNGRRTLEQFLEAL
;
A
#
# COMPACT_ATOMS: atom_id res chain seq x y z
N LEU A 1 7.39 9.27 11.80
CA LEU A 1 6.97 8.84 10.44
C LEU A 1 5.92 7.74 10.59
N ILE A 2 4.92 7.67 9.73
CA ILE A 2 3.85 6.65 9.80
C ILE A 2 4.48 5.27 9.53
N PRO A 3 4.21 4.22 10.34
CA PRO A 3 4.77 2.88 10.14
C PRO A 3 4.55 2.32 8.73
N ALA A 4 3.38 2.59 8.12
CA ALA A 4 3.07 2.22 6.74
C ALA A 4 4.05 2.81 5.69
N ILE A 5 4.67 3.97 5.97
CA ILE A 5 5.67 4.62 5.10
C ILE A 5 7.03 3.92 5.22
N GLN A 6 7.35 3.30 6.36
CA GLN A 6 8.66 2.72 6.61
C GLN A 6 8.86 1.31 6.02
N GLY A 7 7.80 0.50 5.85
CA GLY A 7 7.97 -0.84 5.25
C GLY A 7 6.91 -1.28 4.22
N TYR A 8 5.65 -0.87 4.34
CA TYR A 8 4.60 -1.34 3.41
C TYR A 8 4.80 -0.82 1.98
N PHE A 9 5.05 0.48 1.80
CA PHE A 9 5.30 1.01 0.45
C PHE A 9 6.59 0.47 -0.20
N PRO A 10 7.73 0.35 0.51
CA PRO A 10 8.90 -0.38 0.01
C PRO A 10 8.60 -1.83 -0.39
N ASN A 11 7.88 -2.58 0.44
CA ASN A 11 7.47 -3.95 0.15
C ASN A 11 6.63 -4.04 -1.13
N ALA A 12 5.57 -3.23 -1.24
CA ALA A 12 4.69 -3.23 -2.40
C ALA A 12 5.45 -2.88 -3.69
N ARG A 13 6.37 -1.90 -3.63
CA ARG A 13 7.22 -1.54 -4.78
C ARG A 13 8.16 -2.69 -5.17
N ALA A 14 8.76 -3.36 -4.20
CA ALA A 14 9.64 -4.50 -4.46
C ALA A 14 8.88 -5.65 -5.12
N VAL A 15 7.69 -6.00 -4.63
CA VAL A 15 6.81 -7.01 -5.24
C VAL A 15 6.47 -6.65 -6.69
N HIS A 16 6.07 -5.41 -6.94
CA HIS A 16 5.78 -4.95 -8.31
C HIS A 16 7.01 -4.96 -9.22
N ARG A 17 8.19 -4.62 -8.70
CA ARG A 17 9.45 -4.66 -9.46
C ARG A 17 9.83 -6.10 -9.83
N ILE A 18 9.88 -7.01 -8.85
CA ILE A 18 10.24 -8.42 -9.07
C ILE A 18 9.24 -9.10 -9.98
N ALA A 19 7.93 -8.83 -9.83
CA ALA A 19 6.94 -9.31 -10.79
C ALA A 19 7.24 -8.81 -12.22
N GLY A 20 7.76 -7.59 -12.36
CA GLY A 20 8.22 -7.05 -13.61
C GLY A 20 9.43 -7.79 -14.21
N GLU A 21 10.44 -8.06 -13.39
CA GLU A 21 11.67 -8.77 -13.76
C GLU A 21 11.41 -10.23 -14.14
N LEU A 22 10.46 -10.89 -13.46
CA LEU A 22 10.02 -12.26 -13.75
C LEU A 22 9.12 -12.38 -14.99
N GLY A 23 8.99 -11.31 -15.80
CA GLY A 23 8.18 -11.30 -17.00
C GLY A 23 6.67 -11.41 -16.74
N LEU A 24 6.20 -11.19 -15.50
CA LEU A 24 4.78 -11.27 -15.16
C LEU A 24 3.99 -10.05 -15.68
N LYS A 25 4.60 -9.04 -16.30
CA LYS A 25 3.87 -7.87 -16.82
C LYS A 25 2.80 -8.25 -17.85
N THR A 26 3.16 -9.14 -18.78
CA THR A 26 2.24 -9.61 -19.83
C THR A 26 1.16 -10.49 -19.22
N ARG A 27 1.55 -11.41 -18.32
CA ARG A 27 0.62 -12.30 -17.62
C ARG A 27 -0.32 -11.55 -16.67
N TYR A 28 0.13 -10.51 -16.00
CA TYR A 28 -0.70 -9.67 -15.13
C TYR A 28 -1.82 -8.95 -15.90
N ARG A 29 -1.57 -8.61 -17.18
CA ARG A 29 -2.58 -7.99 -18.06
C ARG A 29 -3.55 -9.01 -18.64
N GLN A 30 -3.08 -10.22 -18.94
CA GLN A 30 -3.83 -11.24 -19.69
C GLN A 30 -4.51 -12.29 -18.80
N HIS A 31 -3.92 -12.61 -17.64
CA HIS A 31 -4.40 -13.63 -16.70
C HIS A 31 -4.91 -13.00 -15.41
N GLU A 32 -6.22 -13.02 -15.24
CA GLU A 32 -6.88 -12.49 -14.05
C GLU A 32 -6.39 -13.17 -12.76
N GLU A 33 -6.11 -14.48 -12.80
CA GLU A 33 -5.60 -15.23 -11.65
C GLU A 33 -4.25 -14.72 -11.14
N THR A 34 -3.33 -14.35 -12.05
CA THR A 34 -2.03 -13.79 -11.68
C THR A 34 -2.21 -12.43 -11.01
N ARG A 35 -3.07 -11.58 -11.57
CA ARG A 35 -3.43 -10.28 -10.98
C ARG A 35 -4.09 -10.46 -9.61
N ARG A 36 -5.00 -11.43 -9.49
CA ARG A 36 -5.69 -11.77 -8.24
C ARG A 36 -4.69 -12.21 -7.17
N LYS A 37 -3.82 -13.19 -7.44
CA LYS A 37 -2.84 -13.67 -6.47
C LYS A 37 -1.85 -12.59 -6.02
N ILE A 38 -1.38 -11.73 -6.92
CA ILE A 38 -0.50 -10.60 -6.56
C ILE A 38 -1.23 -9.59 -5.66
N ARG A 39 -2.50 -9.27 -5.94
CA ARG A 39 -3.31 -8.40 -5.06
C ARG A 39 -3.49 -9.02 -3.68
N MET A 40 -3.85 -10.30 -3.63
CA MET A 40 -4.01 -11.03 -2.36
C MET A 40 -2.69 -11.12 -1.58
N LEU A 41 -1.54 -11.27 -2.26
CA LEU A 41 -0.22 -11.24 -1.61
C LEU A 41 0.03 -9.90 -0.94
N LEU A 42 -0.27 -8.77 -1.60
CA LEU A 42 -0.16 -7.44 -0.98
C LEU A 42 -1.15 -7.25 0.18
N ALA A 43 -2.34 -7.85 0.08
CA ALA A 43 -3.36 -7.79 1.13
C ALA A 43 -2.94 -8.52 2.43
N THR A 44 -1.93 -9.41 2.38
CA THR A 44 -1.40 -10.07 3.58
C THR A 44 -0.83 -9.09 4.60
N ALA A 45 -0.48 -7.87 4.19
CA ALA A 45 -0.01 -6.82 5.10
C ALA A 45 -1.09 -6.38 6.11
N PHE A 46 -2.37 -6.63 5.81
CA PHE A 46 -3.49 -6.29 6.68
C PHE A 46 -3.89 -7.43 7.62
N LEU A 47 -3.26 -8.61 7.51
CA LEU A 47 -3.51 -9.74 8.39
C LEU A 47 -2.84 -9.54 9.76
N PRO A 48 -3.43 -10.09 10.83
CA PRO A 48 -2.71 -10.29 12.09
C PRO A 48 -1.38 -10.99 11.83
N VAL A 49 -0.28 -10.49 12.42
CA VAL A 49 1.08 -11.02 12.21
C VAL A 49 1.15 -12.56 12.29
N PRO A 50 0.52 -13.23 13.29
CA PRO A 50 0.55 -14.70 13.37
C PRO A 50 -0.07 -15.42 12.15
N HIS A 51 -0.97 -14.76 11.42
CA HIS A 51 -1.69 -15.35 10.29
C HIS A 51 -1.04 -15.06 8.94
N VAL A 52 -0.04 -14.18 8.89
CA VAL A 52 0.63 -13.79 7.63
C VAL A 52 1.26 -15.00 6.94
N ASN A 53 1.97 -15.83 7.70
CA ASN A 53 2.64 -17.02 7.14
C ASN A 53 1.62 -17.98 6.52
N THR A 54 0.54 -18.29 7.24
CA THR A 54 -0.57 -19.13 6.75
C THR A 54 -1.21 -18.54 5.48
N GLY A 55 -1.42 -17.22 5.44
CA GLY A 55 -1.98 -16.54 4.27
C GLY A 55 -1.08 -16.64 3.05
N VAL A 56 0.23 -16.42 3.21
CA VAL A 56 1.20 -16.51 2.11
C VAL A 56 1.32 -17.96 1.62
N SER A 57 1.41 -18.94 2.51
CA SER A 57 1.47 -20.37 2.13
C SER A 57 0.22 -20.81 1.36
N LEU A 58 -0.97 -20.36 1.76
CA LEU A 58 -2.22 -20.65 1.05
C LEU A 58 -2.20 -20.09 -0.38
N LEU A 59 -1.68 -18.88 -0.56
CA LEU A 59 -1.61 -18.25 -1.89
C LEU A 59 -0.57 -18.91 -2.81
N GLU A 60 0.55 -19.33 -2.23
CA GLU A 60 1.62 -20.05 -2.92
C GLU A 60 1.20 -21.47 -3.31
N ALA A 61 0.32 -22.11 -2.53
CA ALA A 61 -0.23 -23.41 -2.88
C ALA A 61 -0.85 -23.41 -4.28
N GLY A 62 -0.47 -24.40 -5.08
CA GLY A 62 -0.90 -24.51 -6.48
C GLY A 62 -0.36 -23.42 -7.41
N THR A 63 0.65 -22.64 -7.01
CA THR A 63 1.41 -21.77 -7.94
C THR A 63 2.58 -22.51 -8.55
N THR A 64 2.84 -22.26 -9.83
CA THR A 64 3.97 -22.83 -10.57
C THR A 64 4.66 -21.75 -11.39
N GLY A 65 5.90 -22.03 -11.80
CA GLY A 65 6.69 -21.16 -12.67
C GLY A 65 7.05 -19.82 -12.02
N THR A 66 6.98 -18.74 -12.81
CA THR A 66 7.41 -17.40 -12.40
C THR A 66 6.61 -16.83 -11.23
N LEU A 67 5.38 -17.29 -11.00
CA LEU A 67 4.60 -16.85 -9.86
C LEU A 67 5.14 -17.47 -8.55
N ALA A 68 5.53 -18.75 -8.57
CA ALA A 68 6.16 -19.40 -7.41
C ALA A 68 7.50 -18.71 -7.04
N ALA A 69 8.29 -18.31 -8.04
CA ALA A 69 9.53 -17.55 -7.82
C ALA A 69 9.29 -16.21 -7.10
N LEU A 70 8.17 -15.53 -7.39
CA LEU A 70 7.79 -14.31 -6.67
C LEU A 70 7.48 -14.58 -5.19
N PHE A 71 6.76 -15.67 -4.89
CA PHE A 71 6.46 -16.07 -3.51
C PHE A 71 7.72 -16.47 -2.74
N GLN A 72 8.65 -17.19 -3.38
CA GLN A 72 9.94 -17.54 -2.79
C GLN A 72 10.76 -16.30 -2.43
N TYR A 73 10.88 -15.34 -3.37
CA TYR A 73 11.52 -14.05 -3.10
C TYR A 73 10.85 -13.32 -1.93
N PHE A 74 9.52 -13.24 -1.93
CA PHE A 74 8.78 -12.55 -0.88
C PHE A 74 9.05 -13.15 0.51
N ARG A 75 9.07 -14.49 0.62
CA ARG A 75 9.37 -15.17 1.87
C ARG A 75 10.78 -14.86 2.37
N GLN A 76 11.77 -14.96 1.49
CA GLN A 76 13.18 -14.72 1.83
C GLN A 76 13.44 -13.26 2.25
N GLU A 77 12.85 -12.32 1.52
CA GLU A 77 13.19 -10.90 1.69
C GLU A 77 12.32 -10.21 2.75
N TRP A 78 11.07 -10.62 2.92
CA TRP A 78 10.08 -9.86 3.69
C TRP A 78 9.47 -10.61 4.87
N MET A 79 9.53 -11.95 4.91
CA MET A 79 8.96 -12.73 6.03
C MET A 79 9.97 -13.06 7.13
N THR A 80 11.10 -12.35 7.21
CA THR A 80 12.04 -12.49 8.33
C THR A 80 11.50 -11.78 9.58
N ASP A 81 11.89 -12.24 10.76
CA ASP A 81 11.43 -11.67 12.05
C ASP A 81 11.70 -10.16 12.16
N GLU A 82 12.80 -9.69 11.58
CA GLU A 82 13.19 -8.27 11.58
C GLU A 82 12.33 -7.41 10.66
N ARG A 83 11.90 -7.96 9.52
CA ARG A 83 11.25 -7.18 8.45
C ARG A 83 9.74 -7.31 8.48
N LEU A 84 9.21 -8.44 8.95
CA LEU A 84 7.78 -8.71 9.03
C LEU A 84 7.00 -7.59 9.75
N PRO A 85 7.44 -7.07 10.91
CA PRO A 85 6.74 -5.99 11.61
C PRO A 85 6.82 -4.64 10.87
N LEU A 86 7.78 -4.44 9.96
CA LEU A 86 8.00 -3.15 9.30
C LEU A 86 6.98 -2.90 8.18
N TRP A 87 6.58 -3.95 7.46
CA TRP A 87 5.64 -3.83 6.35
C TRP A 87 4.22 -4.25 6.69
N ASN A 88 4.01 -4.96 7.81
CA ASN A 88 2.68 -5.26 8.31
C ASN A 88 1.98 -3.98 8.78
N VAL A 89 0.76 -3.76 8.30
CA VAL A 89 -0.06 -2.58 8.61
C VAL A 89 -1.33 -2.95 9.36
N HIS A 90 -1.40 -4.16 9.92
CA HIS A 90 -2.54 -4.59 10.72
C HIS A 90 -2.71 -3.68 11.93
N ASN A 91 -3.91 -3.15 12.11
CA ASN A 91 -4.25 -2.19 13.16
C ASN A 91 -3.42 -0.90 13.18
N VAL A 92 -2.62 -0.64 12.13
CA VAL A 92 -1.93 0.64 11.97
C VAL A 92 -2.94 1.64 11.45
N ASN A 93 -3.14 2.73 12.20
CA ASN A 93 -3.96 3.82 11.72
C ASN A 93 -3.22 4.50 10.56
N ILE A 94 -3.56 4.13 9.32
CA ILE A 94 -3.12 4.78 8.08
C ILE A 94 -3.84 6.14 7.96
N ARG A 95 -3.89 6.91 9.04
CA ARG A 95 -4.32 8.31 9.02
C ARG A 95 -3.19 9.07 8.36
N THR A 96 -3.19 9.07 7.04
CA THR A 96 -2.10 9.62 6.26
C THR A 96 -2.04 11.13 6.45
N ASN A 97 -0.82 11.57 6.74
CA ASN A 97 -0.30 12.90 6.49
C ASN A 97 -0.37 13.32 4.99
N ASN A 98 -1.18 12.63 4.17
CA ASN A 98 -1.34 12.79 2.73
C ASN A 98 -1.69 14.22 2.35
N HIS A 99 -2.36 14.94 3.24
CA HIS A 99 -2.66 16.34 3.01
C HIS A 99 -1.42 17.21 3.12
N LEU A 100 -0.63 17.05 4.19
CA LEU A 100 0.63 17.76 4.38
C LEU A 100 1.67 17.36 3.33
N GLU A 101 1.78 16.08 2.99
CA GLU A 101 2.64 15.61 1.88
C GLU A 101 2.15 16.09 0.51
N GLY A 102 0.84 16.10 0.28
CA GLY A 102 0.23 16.61 -0.95
C GLY A 102 0.41 18.12 -1.11
N TRP A 103 0.29 18.86 -0.01
CA TRP A 103 0.57 20.29 0.06
C TRP A 103 2.06 20.57 -0.17
N HIS A 104 2.95 19.81 0.50
CA HIS A 104 4.40 19.92 0.34
C HIS A 104 4.84 19.61 -1.11
N ASN A 105 4.35 18.53 -1.72
CA ASN A 105 4.65 18.18 -3.11
C ASN A 105 4.12 19.20 -4.12
N ARG A 106 3.02 19.90 -3.80
CA ARG A 106 2.48 20.98 -4.62
C ARG A 106 3.36 22.23 -4.52
N LEU A 107 3.75 22.60 -3.31
CA LEU A 107 4.70 23.68 -3.09
C LEU A 107 6.04 23.42 -3.78
N ASN A 108 6.59 22.22 -3.67
CA ASN A 108 7.85 21.86 -4.34
C ASN A 108 7.73 21.91 -5.86
N ARG A 109 6.59 21.50 -6.43
CA ARG A 109 6.33 21.64 -7.88
C ARG A 109 6.21 23.08 -8.33
N LYS A 110 5.58 23.96 -7.53
CA LYS A 110 5.47 25.39 -7.83
C LYS A 110 6.79 26.14 -7.65
N ALA A 111 7.58 25.74 -6.66
CA ALA A 111 8.91 26.29 -6.43
C ALA A 111 9.88 25.93 -7.57
N GLY A 112 9.81 24.70 -8.09
CA GLY A 112 10.65 24.24 -9.20
C GLY A 112 12.14 24.11 -8.85
N LYS A 113 12.53 24.27 -7.58
CA LYS A 113 13.91 24.24 -7.09
C LYS A 113 14.01 23.75 -5.65
N SER A 114 15.19 23.22 -5.30
CA SER A 114 15.48 22.60 -4.00
C SER A 114 15.64 23.61 -2.85
N HIS A 115 15.98 24.87 -3.17
CA HIS A 115 16.19 25.93 -2.19
C HIS A 115 15.46 27.21 -2.65
N ASN A 116 14.55 27.70 -1.81
CA ASN A 116 13.82 28.95 -2.03
C ASN A 116 14.32 30.02 -1.05
N GLY A 117 14.50 31.24 -1.55
CA GLY A 117 14.71 32.39 -0.67
C GLY A 117 13.47 32.67 0.18
N LEU A 118 13.64 33.31 1.35
CA LEU A 118 12.54 33.61 2.28
C LEU A 118 11.37 34.34 1.61
N TYR A 119 11.66 35.33 0.76
CA TYR A 119 10.64 36.10 0.04
C TYR A 119 9.90 35.30 -1.03
N GLU A 120 10.60 34.40 -1.74
CA GLU A 120 9.97 33.54 -2.74
C GLU A 120 9.05 32.51 -2.08
N LEU A 121 9.49 31.96 -0.94
CA LEU A 121 8.67 31.08 -0.12
C LEU A 121 7.40 31.79 0.36
N LEU A 122 7.53 33.05 0.81
CA LEU A 122 6.40 33.85 1.27
C LEU A 122 5.37 34.10 0.15
N GLN A 123 5.83 34.43 -1.07
CA GLN A 123 4.97 34.62 -2.23
C GLN A 123 4.23 33.33 -2.62
N LEU A 124 4.93 32.18 -2.59
CA LEU A 124 4.33 30.87 -2.86
C LEU A 124 3.23 30.50 -1.85
N LEU A 125 3.44 30.81 -0.57
CA LEU A 125 2.45 30.56 0.48
C LEU A 125 1.20 31.42 0.33
N ILE A 126 1.36 32.71 0.00
CA ILE A 126 0.25 33.63 -0.26
C ILE A 126 -0.56 33.17 -1.48
N ALA A 127 0.12 32.76 -2.56
CA ALA A 127 -0.53 32.25 -3.76
C ALA A 127 -1.29 30.92 -3.54
N GLU A 128 -0.84 30.04 -2.64
CA GLU A 128 -1.58 28.83 -2.28
C GLU A 128 -2.85 29.12 -1.46
N GLN A 129 -2.82 30.13 -0.58
CA GLN A 129 -4.01 30.53 0.19
C GLN A 129 -5.14 31.05 -0.71
N GLY A 130 -4.81 31.69 -1.84
CA GLY A 130 -5.79 32.16 -2.83
C GLY A 130 -6.37 31.09 -3.77
N ASN A 131 -5.70 29.95 -3.94
CA ASN A 131 -6.03 28.91 -4.93
C ASN A 131 -6.59 27.60 -4.34
N ALA A 132 -6.74 27.50 -3.01
CA ALA A 132 -7.19 26.27 -2.36
C ALA A 132 -8.70 26.05 -2.56
N THR A 133 -9.13 25.47 -3.68
CA THR A 133 -10.45 24.84 -3.75
C THR A 133 -10.46 23.62 -2.83
N VAL A 134 -11.04 23.81 -1.64
CA VAL A 134 -11.35 22.80 -0.61
C VAL A 134 -12.00 21.52 -1.19
N GLY A 135 -12.57 21.59 -2.40
CA GLY A 135 -13.22 20.49 -3.13
C GLY A 135 -12.31 19.29 -3.50
N ASP A 136 -11.11 19.52 -4.05
CA ASP A 136 -10.21 18.42 -4.46
C ASP A 136 -9.65 17.65 -3.25
N LEU A 137 -9.39 18.38 -2.17
CA LEU A 137 -8.96 17.85 -0.88
C LEU A 137 -10.06 17.00 -0.23
N ARG A 138 -11.33 17.42 -0.33
CA ARG A 138 -12.47 16.63 0.17
C ARG A 138 -12.64 15.32 -0.59
N ARG A 139 -12.44 15.30 -1.92
CA ARG A 139 -12.65 14.11 -2.75
C ARG A 139 -11.63 13.01 -2.47
N VAL A 140 -10.33 13.33 -2.43
CA VAL A 140 -9.28 12.33 -2.15
C VAL A 140 -9.41 11.79 -0.72
N ASN A 141 -9.64 12.66 0.27
CA ASN A 141 -9.85 12.24 1.65
C ASN A 141 -11.09 11.35 1.82
N LYS A 142 -12.17 11.59 1.06
CA LYS A 142 -13.36 10.73 1.07
C LYS A 142 -13.05 9.30 0.60
N VAL A 143 -12.27 9.15 -0.47
CA VAL A 143 -11.91 7.82 -1.01
C VAL A 143 -11.03 7.05 -0.04
N TYR A 144 -10.00 7.68 0.54
CA TYR A 144 -9.16 7.03 1.54
C TYR A 144 -9.94 6.64 2.80
N ALA A 145 -10.78 7.54 3.31
CA ALA A 145 -11.63 7.25 4.46
C ALA A 145 -12.65 6.13 4.19
N GLN A 146 -13.12 5.98 2.94
CA GLN A 146 -13.96 4.85 2.53
C GLN A 146 -13.16 3.55 2.52
N LYS A 147 -11.97 3.54 1.92
CA LYS A 147 -11.09 2.36 1.90
C LYS A 147 -10.69 1.91 3.30
N GLN A 148 -10.36 2.86 4.17
CA GLN A 148 -9.98 2.55 5.55
C GLN A 148 -11.15 1.97 6.35
N ARG A 149 -12.38 2.48 6.13
CA ARG A 149 -13.61 1.88 6.70
C ARG A 149 -13.86 0.47 6.18
N GLN A 150 -13.62 0.24 4.89
CA GLN A 150 -13.78 -1.06 4.27
C GLN A 150 -12.79 -2.09 4.85
N VAL A 151 -11.51 -1.72 4.97
CA VAL A 151 -10.48 -2.54 5.63
C VAL A 151 -10.91 -2.86 7.06
N ALA A 152 -11.26 -1.85 7.86
CA ALA A 152 -11.68 -2.06 9.24
C ALA A 152 -12.89 -3.01 9.37
N ARG A 153 -13.89 -2.88 8.48
CA ARG A 153 -15.04 -3.77 8.42
C ARG A 153 -14.63 -5.21 8.13
N TYR A 154 -13.85 -5.44 7.08
CA TYR A 154 -13.43 -6.79 6.69
C TYR A 154 -12.51 -7.43 7.71
N THR A 155 -11.63 -6.65 8.35
CA THR A 155 -10.81 -7.14 9.45
C THR A 155 -11.69 -7.58 10.61
N GLY A 156 -12.70 -6.80 10.98
CA GLY A 156 -13.66 -7.18 12.04
C GLY A 156 -14.48 -8.43 11.70
N GLU A 157 -14.91 -8.59 10.45
CA GLU A 157 -15.60 -9.80 10.00
C GLU A 157 -14.70 -11.04 10.06
N TYR A 158 -13.43 -10.90 9.66
CA TYR A 158 -12.44 -11.96 9.70
C TYR A 158 -12.11 -12.39 11.14
N THR A 159 -11.85 -11.44 12.04
CA THR A 159 -11.54 -11.75 13.45
C THR A 159 -12.72 -12.40 14.18
N ASN A 160 -13.96 -12.10 13.76
CA ASN A 160 -15.17 -12.68 14.31
C ASN A 160 -15.58 -14.00 13.64
N GLY A 161 -14.73 -14.56 12.75
CA GLY A 161 -14.98 -15.83 12.07
C GLY A 161 -16.09 -15.80 11.00
N ARG A 162 -16.63 -14.63 10.66
CA ARG A 162 -17.70 -14.47 9.66
C ARG A 162 -17.19 -14.52 8.23
N ARG A 163 -15.87 -14.47 8.05
CA ARG A 163 -15.20 -14.44 6.74
C ARG A 163 -13.97 -15.33 6.79
N THR A 164 -13.76 -16.15 5.77
CA THR A 164 -12.55 -16.98 5.68
C THR A 164 -11.32 -16.14 5.34
N LEU A 165 -10.12 -16.68 5.58
CA LEU A 165 -8.85 -16.02 5.25
C LEU A 165 -8.79 -15.63 3.76
N GLU A 166 -9.23 -16.53 2.88
CA GLU A 166 -9.26 -16.28 1.44
C GLU A 166 -10.25 -15.17 1.06
N GLN A 167 -11.47 -15.21 1.61
CA GLN A 167 -12.49 -14.18 1.37
C GLN A 167 -12.08 -12.80 1.90
N PHE A 168 -11.26 -12.76 2.96
CA PHE A 168 -10.68 -11.52 3.47
C PHE A 168 -9.65 -10.96 2.48
N LEU A 169 -8.70 -11.80 2.05
CA LEU A 169 -7.64 -11.39 1.12
C LEU A 169 -8.17 -11.00 -0.27
N GLU A 170 -9.24 -11.65 -0.73
CA GLU A 170 -9.86 -11.32 -2.02
C GLU A 170 -10.63 -9.99 -1.99
N ALA A 171 -11.12 -9.58 -0.82
CA ALA A 171 -11.95 -8.39 -0.70
C ALA A 171 -11.17 -7.08 -0.52
N LEU A 172 -9.85 -7.16 -0.32
CA LEU A 172 -8.92 -6.05 -0.16
C LEU A 172 -8.22 -5.71 -1.50
#